data_AF-A0A5B1R6C8-F1
#
_entry.id   AF-A0A5B1R6C8-F1
#
_cell.length_a   1.000
_cell.length_b   1.000
_cell.length_c   1.000
_cell.angle_alpha   90.00
_cell.angle_beta   90.00
_cell.angle_gamma   90.00
#
_symmetry.space_group_name_H-M   'P 1'
#
loop_
_entity.id
_entity.type
_entity.pdbx_description
1 polymer ?
#
loop_
_entity_poly.entity_id
_entity_poly.type
_entity_poly.pdbx_seq_one_letter_code
_entity_poly.pdbx_strand_id
1 'polypeptide(L)'
;MLPYWENYERELEVLDFGLPIWQAEPFDERDEVQVGDVGYVDEGRFRRVFNIFYGDTRITETTGSNGHQSQGPSTEPQPQPSSRATFRPAQYEAPLPNEYGVPDGHVPLQMPATEFRLHGRISKGWHYRGDYKSTEVSSQGGIDMTTPIPLESSVSFSFKSESQRFAALMLRTHGDHYKAPEGIFKAYSRRRWKQWRAFTSNQDAHYMHATKLMLVYGYTKTTAWTTVAIEGQRSSGRLEFNVDLPALGSTGLDVQHRREATTSPHTNHGPWRPQMETEDEESVATLSTANPGLKQNQTVFIRRIMASEMSALERLRLAVRYRFGGRSGSGGVRRPLYERARDMVRRLGHPTIQGGDVASSRDHEKHSPADSEIGSTDADRHSHSSSATASRSSDDSYNISPGHHYVDPLEELLLYVLETERKAVSAVVSDDDVSKLTKIYKSSHDNRLPADMTELVKELRPETTTDEDGIAYLCGLDQSQVRGHPR
;
A
#
# COMPACT_ATOMS: atom_id res chain seq x y z
N MET A 1 1.37 7.14 -19.36
CA MET A 1 1.05 5.73 -19.09
C MET A 1 1.07 5.58 -17.58
N LEU A 2 0.08 4.91 -16.99
CA LEU A 2 0.14 4.64 -15.56
C LEU A 2 1.27 3.63 -15.29
N PRO A 3 1.97 3.71 -14.15
CA PRO A 3 2.75 2.59 -13.69
C PRO A 3 1.87 1.33 -13.62
N TYR A 4 2.43 0.17 -13.96
CA TYR A 4 1.65 -1.07 -14.08
C TYR A 4 1.00 -1.50 -12.76
N TRP A 5 1.60 -1.17 -11.61
CA TRP A 5 1.01 -1.42 -10.30
C TRP A 5 -0.21 -0.52 -10.03
N GLU A 6 -0.21 0.74 -10.46
CA GLU A 6 -1.39 1.61 -10.34
C GLU A 6 -2.52 1.14 -11.25
N ASN A 7 -2.18 0.64 -12.45
CA ASN A 7 -3.16 0.01 -13.33
C ASN A 7 -3.74 -1.26 -12.70
N TYR A 8 -2.89 -2.11 -12.12
CA TYR A 8 -3.31 -3.30 -11.38
C TYR A 8 -4.26 -2.94 -10.23
N GLU A 9 -3.89 -1.93 -9.44
CA GLU A 9 -4.69 -1.46 -8.32
C GLU A 9 -6.07 -1.00 -8.75
N ARG A 10 -6.08 -0.07 -9.71
CA ARG A 10 -7.30 0.50 -10.28
C ARG A 10 -8.27 -0.56 -10.81
N GLU A 11 -7.77 -1.53 -11.55
CA GLU A 11 -8.63 -2.51 -12.23
C GLU A 11 -9.13 -3.62 -11.29
N LEU A 12 -8.44 -3.92 -10.18
CA LEU A 12 -8.86 -4.96 -9.23
C LEU A 12 -9.57 -4.44 -7.98
N GLU A 13 -9.47 -3.17 -7.64
CA GLU A 13 -10.13 -2.61 -6.45
C GLU A 13 -11.67 -2.77 -6.48
N VAL A 14 -12.26 -2.78 -7.67
CA VAL A 14 -13.71 -2.98 -7.87
C VAL A 14 -14.21 -4.37 -7.43
N LEU A 15 -13.31 -5.30 -7.09
CA LEU A 15 -13.63 -6.65 -6.62
C LEU A 15 -14.10 -6.71 -5.16
N ASP A 16 -14.09 -5.60 -4.42
CA ASP A 16 -14.57 -5.52 -3.03
C ASP A 16 -13.73 -6.31 -2.00
N PHE A 17 -12.49 -6.65 -2.35
CA PHE A 17 -11.57 -7.42 -1.50
C PHE A 17 -10.59 -6.56 -0.69
N GLY A 18 -10.62 -5.23 -0.88
CA GLY A 18 -9.66 -4.27 -0.32
C GLY A 18 -8.67 -3.77 -1.39
N LEU A 19 -7.61 -3.12 -0.96
CA LEU A 19 -6.51 -2.68 -1.82
C LEU A 19 -5.72 -3.89 -2.34
N PRO A 20 -5.73 -4.17 -3.65
CA PRO A 20 -4.85 -5.19 -4.24
C PRO A 20 -3.36 -4.78 -4.14
N ILE A 21 -2.49 -5.75 -3.87
CA ILE A 21 -1.04 -5.52 -3.74
C ILE A 21 -0.31 -6.19 -4.90
N TRP A 22 0.48 -5.44 -5.66
CA TRP A 22 1.25 -5.96 -6.79
C TRP A 22 2.43 -6.82 -6.33
N GLN A 23 3.13 -6.40 -5.28
CA GLN A 23 4.23 -7.13 -4.65
C GLN A 23 3.69 -7.85 -3.40
N ALA A 24 2.90 -8.90 -3.60
CA ALA A 24 2.26 -9.63 -2.51
C ALA A 24 3.21 -10.54 -1.71
N GLU A 25 4.43 -10.79 -2.23
CA GLU A 25 5.42 -11.60 -1.55
C GLU A 25 6.17 -10.81 -0.47
N PRO A 26 6.24 -11.33 0.77
CA PRO A 26 7.14 -10.79 1.76
C PRO A 26 8.60 -11.11 1.37
N PHE A 27 9.47 -10.10 1.30
CA PHE A 27 10.88 -10.30 0.94
C PHE A 27 11.65 -11.10 2.00
N ASP A 28 11.22 -10.94 3.25
CA ASP A 28 11.58 -11.73 4.41
C ASP A 28 10.38 -11.80 5.36
N GLU A 29 10.49 -12.53 6.47
CA GLU A 29 9.39 -12.64 7.44
C GLU A 29 9.02 -11.30 8.12
N ARG A 30 9.89 -10.29 8.03
CA ARG A 30 9.71 -8.94 8.60
C ARG A 30 8.71 -8.14 7.78
N ASP A 31 8.76 -8.33 6.47
CA ASP A 31 7.95 -7.62 5.49
C ASP A 31 6.53 -8.20 5.32
N GLU A 32 6.20 -9.29 6.02
CA GLU A 32 4.84 -9.82 6.00
C GLU A 32 3.85 -8.80 6.58
N VAL A 33 2.85 -8.41 5.79
CA VAL A 33 1.80 -7.48 6.23
C VAL A 33 0.98 -8.13 7.34
N GLN A 34 0.80 -7.41 8.43
CA GLN A 34 0.02 -7.84 9.58
C GLN A 34 -1.09 -6.86 9.92
N VAL A 35 -2.11 -7.37 10.62
CA VAL A 35 -3.14 -6.51 11.19
C VAL A 35 -2.53 -5.59 12.24
N GLY A 36 -2.92 -4.32 12.20
CA GLY A 36 -2.36 -3.27 13.04
C GLY A 36 -1.18 -2.53 12.41
N ASP A 37 -0.71 -2.95 11.24
CA ASP A 37 0.34 -2.22 10.54
C ASP A 37 -0.16 -0.83 10.13
N VAL A 38 0.61 0.18 10.48
CA VAL A 38 0.51 1.53 9.93
C VAL A 38 1.62 1.69 8.92
N GLY A 39 1.25 2.00 7.69
CA GLY A 39 2.19 1.98 6.57
C GLY A 39 1.64 2.74 5.37
N TYR A 40 2.28 2.53 4.23
CA TYR A 40 1.86 3.09 2.94
C TYR A 40 2.19 2.11 1.82
N VAL A 41 1.57 2.31 0.65
CA VAL A 41 1.96 1.58 -0.57
C VAL A 41 2.89 2.46 -1.40
N ASP A 42 3.98 1.85 -1.86
CA ASP A 42 4.98 2.44 -2.73
C ASP A 42 5.41 1.42 -3.76
N GLU A 43 5.31 1.78 -5.05
CA GLU A 43 5.61 0.90 -6.19
C GLU A 43 4.90 -0.48 -6.13
N GLY A 44 3.65 -0.47 -5.66
CA GLY A 44 2.82 -1.67 -5.52
C GLY A 44 3.20 -2.59 -4.36
N ARG A 45 4.07 -2.14 -3.45
CA ARG A 45 4.45 -2.84 -2.20
C ARG A 45 3.92 -2.08 -0.98
N PHE A 46 3.41 -2.81 0.00
CA PHE A 46 3.15 -2.24 1.32
C PHE A 46 4.45 -2.09 2.13
N ARG A 47 4.70 -0.91 2.68
CA ARG A 47 5.81 -0.63 3.60
C ARG A 47 5.26 -0.30 4.99
N ARG A 48 5.58 -1.14 5.97
CA ARG A 48 5.27 -0.89 7.38
C ARG A 48 6.14 0.26 7.90
N VAL A 49 5.55 1.15 8.68
CA VAL A 49 6.26 2.15 9.49
C VAL A 49 6.32 1.67 10.94
N PHE A 50 5.19 1.20 11.49
CA PHE A 50 5.09 0.56 12.80
C PHE A 50 3.79 -0.26 12.88
N ASN A 51 3.64 -1.10 13.91
CA ASN A 51 2.42 -1.85 14.23
C ASN A 51 1.84 -1.41 15.58
N ILE A 52 0.54 -1.14 15.61
CA ILE A 52 -0.17 -0.56 16.77
C ILE A 52 -0.31 -1.49 17.97
N PHE A 53 0.00 -2.78 17.85
CA PHE A 53 -0.08 -3.75 18.94
C PHE A 53 1.21 -3.85 19.76
N TYR A 54 2.28 -3.17 19.35
CA TYR A 54 3.60 -3.29 19.95
C TYR A 54 4.12 -1.93 20.45
N GLY A 55 4.90 -1.95 21.53
CA GLY A 55 5.58 -0.75 22.04
C GLY A 55 6.82 -0.39 21.21
N ASP A 56 7.67 0.49 21.74
CA ASP A 56 8.97 0.77 21.13
C ASP A 56 9.90 -0.45 21.26
N THR A 57 10.25 -1.07 20.14
CA THR A 57 11.04 -2.30 20.12
C THR A 57 12.54 -2.05 19.92
N ARG A 58 12.97 -0.79 19.84
CA ARG A 58 14.41 -0.44 19.82
C ARG A 58 15.09 -0.72 21.16
N ILE A 59 14.31 -0.71 22.24
CA ILE A 59 14.79 -0.85 23.62
C ILE A 59 15.25 -2.29 23.91
N THR A 60 14.66 -3.28 23.24
CA THR A 60 14.92 -4.71 23.52
C THR A 60 16.28 -5.20 23.00
N GLU A 61 16.87 -4.54 22.00
CA GLU A 61 18.17 -4.97 21.44
C GLU A 61 19.36 -4.53 22.30
N THR A 62 19.24 -3.44 23.07
CA THR A 62 20.38 -2.87 23.82
C THR A 62 20.69 -3.59 25.13
N THR A 63 19.78 -4.44 25.63
CA THR A 63 19.97 -5.13 26.93
C THR A 63 20.53 -6.56 26.78
N GLY A 64 20.82 -7.01 25.56
CA GLY A 64 21.13 -8.41 25.25
C GLY A 64 22.59 -8.85 25.33
N SER A 65 23.56 -8.00 25.72
CA SER A 65 24.97 -8.43 25.74
C SER A 65 25.58 -8.68 27.12
N ASN A 66 24.93 -8.37 28.25
CA ASN A 66 25.46 -8.70 29.58
C ASN A 66 24.35 -8.69 30.64
N GLY A 67 23.69 -9.82 30.87
CA GLY A 67 22.81 -9.95 32.03
C GLY A 67 21.95 -11.20 31.99
N HIS A 68 22.39 -12.25 32.67
CA HIS A 68 21.51 -13.27 33.21
C HIS A 68 20.30 -12.59 33.90
N GLN A 69 19.13 -12.58 33.26
CA GLN A 69 17.88 -12.40 33.98
C GLN A 69 17.57 -13.71 34.68
N SER A 70 18.04 -13.80 35.91
CA SER A 70 17.50 -14.68 36.94
C SER A 70 16.01 -14.35 37.13
N GLN A 71 15.14 -15.21 36.59
CA GLN A 71 13.78 -15.34 37.09
C GLN A 71 13.88 -15.83 38.54
N GLY A 72 13.70 -14.92 39.51
CA GLY A 72 13.51 -15.29 40.90
C GLY A 72 12.14 -15.97 41.09
N PRO A 73 12.03 -17.07 41.86
CA PRO A 73 10.76 -17.73 42.11
C PRO A 73 9.97 -16.95 43.17
N SER A 74 9.23 -15.92 42.76
CA SER A 74 8.20 -15.31 43.61
C SER A 74 7.02 -16.27 43.71
N THR A 75 7.04 -17.05 44.80
CA THR A 75 5.98 -17.96 45.22
C THR A 75 4.91 -17.15 45.94
N GLU A 76 3.97 -16.55 45.20
CA GLU A 76 2.71 -16.10 45.78
C GLU A 76 1.60 -16.25 44.73
N PRO A 77 0.64 -17.19 44.90
CA PRO A 77 -0.44 -17.38 43.96
C PRO A 77 -1.44 -16.24 44.14
N GLN A 78 -1.22 -15.12 43.43
CA GLN A 78 -2.32 -14.20 43.17
C GLN A 78 -3.38 -14.95 42.36
N PRO A 79 -4.67 -14.85 42.73
CA PRO A 79 -5.75 -15.38 41.91
C PRO A 79 -5.68 -14.69 40.56
N GLN A 80 -5.21 -15.41 39.53
CA GLN A 80 -5.16 -14.88 38.18
C GLN A 80 -6.60 -14.52 37.79
N PRO A 81 -6.95 -13.23 37.62
CA PRO A 81 -8.16 -12.92 36.87
C PRO A 81 -7.91 -13.54 35.51
N SER A 82 -8.81 -14.42 35.06
CA SER A 82 -8.78 -15.08 33.76
C SER A 82 -8.36 -14.08 32.69
N SER A 83 -7.06 -14.01 32.38
CA SER A 83 -6.51 -12.95 31.56
C SER A 83 -6.84 -13.34 30.14
N ARG A 84 -7.94 -12.78 29.65
CA ARG A 84 -8.41 -13.03 28.30
C ARG A 84 -7.23 -12.73 27.37
N ALA A 85 -6.77 -13.74 26.63
CA ALA A 85 -5.59 -13.63 25.80
C ALA A 85 -5.72 -12.42 24.85
N THR A 86 -4.79 -11.47 24.98
CA THR A 86 -4.69 -10.33 24.05
C THR A 86 -4.19 -10.83 22.70
N PHE A 87 -4.85 -10.38 21.64
CA PHE A 87 -4.43 -10.60 20.26
C PHE A 87 -3.00 -10.13 20.04
N ARG A 88 -2.20 -10.99 19.41
CA ARG A 88 -0.88 -10.64 18.88
C ARG A 88 -0.89 -10.99 17.40
N PRO A 89 -0.75 -10.00 16.49
CA PRO A 89 -0.86 -10.21 15.05
C PRO A 89 0.03 -11.32 14.50
N ALA A 90 1.22 -11.47 15.06
CA ALA A 90 2.13 -12.57 14.79
C ALA A 90 2.97 -12.90 16.03
N GLN A 91 3.46 -14.14 16.11
CA GLN A 91 4.68 -14.45 16.84
C GLN A 91 5.83 -13.96 15.96
N TYR A 92 6.30 -12.74 16.21
CA TYR A 92 7.49 -12.23 15.53
C TYR A 92 8.70 -12.95 16.13
N GLU A 93 9.23 -13.94 15.42
CA GLU A 93 10.66 -14.23 15.52
C GLU A 93 11.39 -13.00 15.00
N ALA A 94 12.40 -12.54 15.71
CA ALA A 94 13.02 -11.23 15.47
C ALA A 94 13.34 -10.98 13.98
N PRO A 95 13.29 -9.72 13.52
CA PRO A 95 13.08 -8.49 14.28
C PRO A 95 11.63 -8.12 14.55
N LEU A 96 11.51 -7.27 15.56
CA LEU A 96 10.25 -6.78 16.09
C LEU A 96 9.64 -5.70 15.19
N PRO A 97 8.30 -5.56 15.15
CA PRO A 97 7.59 -4.78 14.13
C PRO A 97 7.76 -3.26 14.17
N ASN A 98 8.47 -2.71 15.17
CA ASN A 98 8.62 -1.27 15.41
C ASN A 98 10.11 -0.85 15.45
N GLU A 99 10.89 -1.27 14.47
CA GLU A 99 12.34 -0.98 14.38
C GLU A 99 12.66 0.52 14.31
N TYR A 100 11.76 1.34 13.75
CA TYR A 100 11.88 2.80 13.74
C TYR A 100 11.37 3.47 15.02
N GLY A 101 10.92 2.69 16.00
CA GLY A 101 10.24 3.14 17.20
C GLY A 101 8.73 3.29 16.99
N VAL A 102 8.10 4.05 17.88
CA VAL A 102 6.66 4.36 17.84
C VAL A 102 6.42 5.85 18.03
N PRO A 103 5.26 6.39 17.61
CA PRO A 103 4.88 7.76 17.87
C PRO A 103 4.89 8.12 19.37
N ASP A 104 5.16 9.38 19.70
CA ASP A 104 5.14 9.86 21.09
C ASP A 104 3.77 9.62 21.75
N GLY A 105 3.78 9.08 22.97
CA GLY A 105 2.56 8.73 23.70
C GLY A 105 1.79 7.55 23.07
N HIS A 106 2.45 6.73 22.25
CA HIS A 106 1.87 5.50 21.74
C HIS A 106 1.49 4.56 22.90
N VAL A 107 0.24 4.12 22.88
CA VAL A 107 -0.30 3.11 23.79
C VAL A 107 -0.74 1.93 22.93
N PRO A 108 -0.14 0.74 23.06
CA PRO A 108 -0.50 -0.41 22.26
C PRO A 108 -1.99 -0.74 22.32
N LEU A 109 -2.60 -1.01 21.17
CA LEU A 109 -4.00 -1.42 21.09
C LEU A 109 -4.18 -2.78 21.80
N GLN A 110 -5.12 -2.84 22.73
CA GLN A 110 -5.55 -4.09 23.35
C GLN A 110 -6.81 -4.57 22.63
N MET A 111 -6.75 -5.76 22.04
CA MET A 111 -7.88 -6.42 21.39
C MET A 111 -7.90 -7.89 21.84
N PRO A 112 -9.06 -8.46 22.20
CA PRO A 112 -9.13 -9.90 22.48
C PRO A 112 -8.76 -10.72 21.24
N ALA A 113 -8.00 -11.81 21.41
CA ALA A 113 -7.63 -12.71 20.31
C ALA A 113 -8.85 -13.23 19.52
N THR A 114 -9.99 -13.38 20.21
CA THR A 114 -11.25 -13.82 19.61
C THR A 114 -11.88 -12.83 18.64
N GLU A 115 -11.43 -11.58 18.57
CA GLU A 115 -11.99 -10.57 17.66
C GLU A 115 -11.41 -10.69 16.24
N PHE A 116 -10.19 -11.20 16.10
CA PHE A 116 -9.59 -11.43 14.80
C PHE A 116 -9.98 -12.81 14.28
N ARG A 117 -10.75 -12.85 13.18
CA ARG A 117 -11.31 -14.11 12.66
C ARG A 117 -11.17 -14.18 11.15
N LEU A 118 -11.15 -15.41 10.66
CA LEU A 118 -11.39 -15.72 9.25
C LEU A 118 -12.80 -15.20 8.91
N HIS A 119 -12.86 -14.24 7.99
CA HIS A 119 -14.10 -13.62 7.54
C HIS A 119 -14.64 -14.26 6.27
N GLY A 120 -13.75 -14.82 5.43
CA GLY A 120 -14.14 -15.51 4.21
C GLY A 120 -12.95 -16.08 3.48
N ARG A 121 -13.21 -16.62 2.28
CA ARG A 121 -12.18 -17.12 1.38
C ARG A 121 -12.42 -16.58 -0.03
N ILE A 122 -11.35 -16.14 -0.68
CA ILE A 122 -11.32 -15.91 -2.12
C ILE A 122 -10.98 -17.24 -2.77
N SER A 123 -11.80 -17.67 -3.73
CA SER A 123 -11.56 -18.92 -4.44
C SER A 123 -10.25 -18.87 -5.22
N LYS A 124 -9.57 -20.01 -5.38
CA LYS A 124 -8.53 -20.15 -6.41
C LYS A 124 -9.12 -19.86 -7.80
N GLY A 125 -8.25 -19.53 -8.76
CA GLY A 125 -8.63 -19.16 -10.12
C GLY A 125 -8.35 -17.69 -10.44
N TRP A 126 -8.81 -17.27 -11.61
CA TRP A 126 -8.64 -15.90 -12.10
C TRP A 126 -9.68 -14.95 -11.49
N HIS A 127 -9.20 -13.81 -11.02
CA HIS A 127 -9.98 -12.68 -10.52
C HIS A 127 -9.63 -11.46 -11.36
N TYR A 128 -10.65 -10.88 -11.98
CA TYR A 128 -10.52 -9.68 -12.79
C TYR A 128 -11.88 -8.98 -12.82
N ARG A 129 -11.88 -7.71 -13.22
CA ARG A 129 -13.09 -6.91 -13.34
C ARG A 129 -14.07 -7.51 -14.36
N GLY A 130 -15.27 -7.89 -13.91
CA GLY A 130 -16.23 -8.69 -14.69
C GLY A 130 -17.10 -7.92 -15.68
N ASP A 131 -17.12 -6.59 -15.65
CA ASP A 131 -17.93 -5.74 -16.54
C ASP A 131 -17.26 -5.45 -17.91
N TYR A 132 -16.07 -6.00 -18.16
CA TYR A 132 -15.48 -5.99 -19.49
C TYR A 132 -16.35 -6.83 -20.43
N LYS A 133 -16.96 -6.17 -21.43
CA LYS A 133 -17.91 -6.74 -22.40
C LYS A 133 -17.38 -7.93 -23.21
N SER A 134 -16.08 -8.20 -23.19
CA SER A 134 -15.46 -9.33 -23.88
C SER A 134 -14.14 -9.67 -23.18
N THR A 135 -14.16 -10.16 -21.94
CA THR A 135 -12.98 -10.86 -21.37
C THR A 135 -13.17 -12.36 -21.52
N GLU A 136 -12.54 -12.95 -22.53
CA GLU A 136 -12.42 -14.40 -22.64
C GLU A 136 -11.10 -14.82 -22.02
N VAL A 137 -11.17 -15.75 -21.07
CA VAL A 137 -10.00 -16.45 -20.55
C VAL A 137 -10.16 -17.92 -20.90
N SER A 138 -9.16 -18.51 -21.54
CA SER A 138 -9.17 -19.93 -21.90
C SER A 138 -7.84 -20.58 -21.57
N SER A 139 -7.87 -21.83 -21.12
CA SER A 139 -6.66 -22.63 -20.96
C SER A 139 -6.30 -23.29 -22.29
N GLN A 140 -5.04 -23.25 -22.70
CA GLN A 140 -4.62 -23.89 -23.95
C GLN A 140 -4.55 -25.43 -23.86
N GLY A 141 -4.66 -25.98 -22.64
CA GLY A 141 -4.63 -27.42 -22.37
C GLY A 141 -5.99 -28.07 -22.06
N GLY A 142 -7.11 -27.35 -22.20
CA GLY A 142 -8.44 -27.88 -21.88
C GLY A 142 -8.71 -28.10 -20.39
N ILE A 143 -7.86 -27.54 -19.52
CA ILE A 143 -8.04 -27.55 -18.07
C ILE A 143 -9.16 -26.57 -17.72
N ASP A 144 -10.18 -27.05 -17.00
CA ASP A 144 -11.24 -26.19 -16.48
C ASP A 144 -10.64 -25.13 -15.53
N MET A 145 -10.93 -23.86 -15.78
CA MET A 145 -10.43 -22.71 -15.02
C MET A 145 -10.82 -22.72 -13.53
N THR A 146 -11.81 -23.53 -13.17
CA THR A 146 -12.26 -23.70 -11.78
C THR A 146 -11.55 -24.85 -11.06
N THR A 147 -10.86 -25.72 -11.81
CA THR A 147 -10.14 -26.86 -11.24
C THR A 147 -8.80 -26.42 -10.65
N PRO A 148 -8.35 -27.05 -9.54
CA PRO A 148 -7.03 -26.77 -8.98
C PRO A 148 -5.94 -27.07 -10.01
N ILE A 149 -5.17 -26.03 -10.35
CA ILE A 149 -3.94 -26.19 -11.11
C ILE A 149 -2.89 -26.79 -10.16
N PRO A 150 -2.32 -27.98 -10.44
CA PRO A 150 -1.25 -28.53 -9.63
C PRO A 150 -0.09 -27.54 -9.57
N LEU A 151 0.49 -27.34 -8.39
CA LEU A 151 1.53 -26.33 -8.16
C LEU A 151 2.77 -26.56 -9.04
N GLU A 152 3.04 -27.81 -9.40
CA GLU A 152 4.17 -28.25 -10.22
C GLU A 152 3.91 -28.19 -11.73
N SER A 153 2.69 -27.85 -12.15
CA SER A 153 2.33 -27.81 -13.58
C SER A 153 2.51 -26.41 -14.16
N SER A 154 2.98 -26.35 -15.41
CA SER A 154 2.87 -25.15 -16.23
C SER A 154 1.55 -25.12 -17.00
N VAL A 155 0.92 -23.95 -17.10
CA VAL A 155 -0.35 -23.77 -17.81
C VAL A 155 -0.35 -22.44 -18.56
N SER A 156 -0.73 -22.47 -19.83
CA SER A 156 -0.92 -21.26 -20.64
C SER A 156 -2.38 -20.82 -20.63
N PHE A 157 -2.61 -19.53 -20.40
CA PHE A 157 -3.91 -18.87 -20.47
C PHE A 157 -3.94 -17.83 -21.57
N SER A 158 -4.99 -17.82 -22.38
CA SER A 158 -5.24 -16.77 -23.36
C SER A 158 -6.26 -15.79 -22.83
N PHE A 159 -5.93 -14.50 -22.91
CA PHE A 159 -6.78 -13.39 -22.54
C PHE A 159 -7.14 -12.59 -23.76
N LYS A 160 -8.40 -12.17 -23.83
CA LYS A 160 -8.91 -11.31 -24.88
C LYS A 160 -9.82 -10.28 -24.26
N SER A 161 -9.55 -8.98 -24.38
CA SER A 161 -10.30 -7.86 -23.78
C SER A 161 -10.60 -6.76 -24.80
N GLU A 162 -11.80 -6.18 -24.77
CA GLU A 162 -12.14 -4.97 -25.54
C GLU A 162 -11.69 -3.67 -24.86
N SER A 163 -11.26 -3.76 -23.59
CA SER A 163 -10.73 -2.62 -22.84
C SER A 163 -9.28 -2.35 -23.22
N GLN A 164 -8.88 -1.08 -23.20
CA GLN A 164 -7.48 -0.67 -23.32
C GLN A 164 -6.66 -0.92 -22.05
N ARG A 165 -7.33 -1.25 -20.95
CA ARG A 165 -6.69 -1.57 -19.68
C ARG A 165 -7.25 -2.89 -19.18
N PHE A 166 -6.36 -3.72 -18.68
CA PHE A 166 -6.75 -4.99 -18.09
C PHE A 166 -5.77 -5.34 -16.98
N ALA A 167 -6.31 -5.82 -15.87
CA ALA A 167 -5.53 -6.49 -14.86
C ALA A 167 -6.25 -7.73 -14.38
N ALA A 168 -5.47 -8.72 -13.94
CA ALA A 168 -5.98 -9.96 -13.39
C ALA A 168 -5.05 -10.50 -12.31
N LEU A 169 -5.65 -11.19 -11.34
CA LEU A 169 -4.99 -11.94 -10.28
C LEU A 169 -5.41 -13.40 -10.38
N MET A 170 -4.46 -14.30 -10.64
CA MET A 170 -4.63 -15.74 -10.49
C MET A 170 -4.22 -16.13 -9.07
N LEU A 171 -5.13 -16.76 -8.35
CA LEU A 171 -4.83 -17.43 -7.08
C LEU A 171 -4.69 -18.93 -7.33
N ARG A 172 -3.53 -19.52 -7.05
CA ARG A 172 -3.34 -20.97 -7.22
C ARG A 172 -3.95 -21.77 -6.07
N THR A 173 -3.94 -21.16 -4.89
CA THR A 173 -4.63 -21.64 -3.69
C THR A 173 -5.73 -20.68 -3.29
N HIS A 174 -6.61 -21.10 -2.40
CA HIS A 174 -7.59 -20.18 -1.83
C HIS A 174 -6.87 -19.06 -1.06
N GLY A 175 -7.41 -17.84 -1.16
CA GLY A 175 -6.97 -16.72 -0.34
C GLY A 175 -7.81 -16.67 0.94
N ASP A 176 -7.20 -16.84 2.10
CA ASP A 176 -7.92 -16.68 3.37
C ASP A 176 -8.00 -15.20 3.72
N HIS A 177 -9.23 -14.74 3.93
CA HIS A 177 -9.55 -13.36 4.20
C HIS A 177 -9.81 -13.16 5.70
N TYR A 178 -8.94 -12.42 6.37
CA TYR A 178 -9.07 -12.12 7.79
C TYR A 178 -9.32 -10.62 7.99
N LYS A 179 -10.17 -10.29 8.97
CA LYS A 179 -10.37 -8.90 9.38
C LYS A 179 -10.65 -8.77 10.87
N ALA A 180 -10.17 -7.68 11.45
CA ALA A 180 -10.54 -7.23 12.78
C ALA A 180 -11.83 -6.38 12.73
N PRO A 181 -12.50 -6.16 13.87
CA PRO A 181 -13.64 -5.26 13.93
C PRO A 181 -13.22 -3.82 13.62
N GLU A 182 -13.72 -3.31 12.48
CA GLU A 182 -13.42 -1.98 11.98
C GLU A 182 -13.64 -0.88 13.03
N GLY A 183 -14.72 -0.98 13.82
CA GLY A 183 -15.07 -0.01 14.86
C GLY A 183 -13.98 0.17 15.93
N ILE A 184 -13.30 -0.92 16.32
CA ILE A 184 -12.19 -0.86 17.29
C ILE A 184 -11.02 -0.08 16.69
N PHE A 185 -10.67 -0.35 15.43
CA PHE A 185 -9.55 0.28 14.75
C PHE A 185 -9.83 1.75 14.41
N LYS A 186 -11.06 2.08 13.98
CA LYS A 186 -11.51 3.46 13.79
C LYS A 186 -11.43 4.23 15.12
N ALA A 187 -11.99 3.70 16.21
CA ALA A 187 -11.94 4.36 17.52
C ALA A 187 -10.50 4.59 18.02
N TYR A 188 -9.62 3.60 17.84
CA TYR A 188 -8.21 3.70 18.26
C TYR A 188 -7.42 4.72 17.43
N SER A 189 -7.56 4.67 16.10
CA SER A 189 -6.78 5.51 15.18
C SER A 189 -7.24 6.96 15.14
N ARG A 190 -8.54 7.20 15.40
CA ARG A 190 -9.22 8.50 15.28
C ARG A 190 -8.41 9.68 15.81
N ARG A 191 -7.90 9.58 17.04
CA ARG A 191 -7.16 10.68 17.72
C ARG A 191 -5.65 10.65 17.50
N ARG A 192 -5.14 9.69 16.72
CA ARG A 192 -3.70 9.39 16.63
C ARG A 192 -3.09 9.69 15.26
N TRP A 193 -3.92 9.85 14.23
CA TRP A 193 -3.45 10.15 12.87
C TRP A 193 -2.47 11.30 12.78
N LYS A 194 -2.72 12.42 13.48
CA LYS A 194 -1.80 13.57 13.51
C LYS A 194 -0.43 13.18 14.06
N GLN A 195 -0.39 12.40 15.15
CA GLN A 195 0.85 11.92 15.76
C GLN A 195 1.58 10.94 14.83
N TRP A 196 0.84 10.04 14.18
CA TRP A 196 1.42 9.06 13.26
C TRP A 196 2.06 9.71 12.05
N ARG A 197 1.42 10.76 11.51
CA ARG A 197 1.96 11.57 10.41
C ARG A 197 3.23 12.30 10.84
N ALA A 198 3.19 12.99 11.99
CA ALA A 198 4.35 13.69 12.51
C ALA A 198 5.53 12.73 12.74
N PHE A 199 5.27 11.57 13.37
CA PHE A 199 6.25 10.52 13.55
C PHE A 199 6.85 10.06 12.22
N THR A 200 6.00 9.71 11.26
CA THR A 200 6.43 9.23 9.93
C THR A 200 7.23 10.29 9.16
N SER A 201 6.83 11.57 9.24
CA SER A 201 7.57 12.69 8.65
C SER A 201 8.96 12.88 9.23
N ASN A 202 9.20 12.42 10.46
CA ASN A 202 10.49 12.50 11.12
C ASN A 202 11.36 11.25 10.89
N GLN A 203 10.85 10.23 10.17
CA GLN A 203 11.63 9.04 9.82
C GLN A 203 12.23 9.20 8.43
N ASP A 204 13.55 9.14 8.31
CA ASP A 204 14.28 9.28 7.04
C ASP A 204 13.83 8.26 5.98
N ALA A 205 13.42 7.05 6.40
CA ALA A 205 12.95 6.01 5.49
C ALA A 205 11.53 6.26 4.95
N HIS A 206 10.74 7.12 5.59
CA HIS A 206 9.29 7.22 5.35
C HIS A 206 8.75 8.64 5.16
N TYR A 207 9.56 9.68 5.36
CA TYR A 207 9.09 11.07 5.44
C TYR A 207 8.26 11.54 4.24
N MET A 208 8.56 11.05 3.04
CA MET A 208 7.84 11.37 1.80
C MET A 208 6.41 10.83 1.74
N HIS A 209 6.06 9.88 2.62
CA HIS A 209 4.81 9.13 2.55
C HIS A 209 3.89 9.37 3.75
N ALA A 210 4.24 10.29 4.65
CA ALA A 210 3.43 10.59 5.84
C ALA A 210 1.97 10.95 5.52
N THR A 211 1.70 11.54 4.36
CA THR A 211 0.33 11.90 3.94
C THR A 211 -0.46 10.75 3.37
N LYS A 212 0.20 9.64 3.01
CA LYS A 212 -0.37 8.44 2.38
C LYS A 212 -0.53 7.29 3.38
N LEU A 213 -0.41 7.59 4.67
CA LEU A 213 -0.52 6.58 5.71
C LEU A 213 -1.90 5.93 5.70
N MET A 214 -1.88 4.62 5.89
CA MET A 214 -3.05 3.78 6.04
C MET A 214 -2.83 2.82 7.21
N LEU A 215 -3.92 2.44 7.88
CA LEU A 215 -3.93 1.48 8.96
C LEU A 215 -4.59 0.18 8.49
N VAL A 216 -3.82 -0.90 8.51
CA VAL A 216 -4.28 -2.24 8.13
C VAL A 216 -5.13 -2.84 9.25
N TYR A 217 -6.39 -3.17 8.95
CA TYR A 217 -7.29 -3.87 9.88
C TYR A 217 -7.73 -5.24 9.35
N GLY A 218 -7.35 -5.61 8.14
CA GLY A 218 -7.57 -6.92 7.57
C GLY A 218 -6.70 -7.17 6.35
N TYR A 219 -6.63 -8.42 5.89
CA TYR A 219 -5.86 -8.81 4.72
C TYR A 219 -6.47 -10.05 4.07
N THR A 220 -6.02 -10.34 2.85
CA THR A 220 -6.20 -11.64 2.21
C THR A 220 -4.83 -12.22 1.88
N LYS A 221 -4.54 -13.41 2.43
CA LYS A 221 -3.28 -14.11 2.18
C LYS A 221 -3.49 -15.41 1.43
N THR A 222 -2.55 -15.74 0.55
CA THR A 222 -2.52 -16.99 -0.22
C THR A 222 -1.13 -17.62 -0.11
N THR A 223 -0.95 -18.85 -0.58
CA THR A 223 0.39 -19.47 -0.65
C THR A 223 1.04 -19.20 -2.01
N ALA A 224 0.25 -19.03 -3.07
CA ALA A 224 0.76 -18.80 -4.41
C ALA A 224 -0.21 -18.00 -5.30
N TRP A 225 0.37 -17.16 -6.15
CA TRP A 225 -0.37 -16.18 -6.95
C TRP A 225 0.37 -15.76 -8.23
N THR A 226 -0.36 -15.18 -9.17
CA THR A 226 0.20 -14.51 -10.36
C THR A 226 -0.65 -13.30 -10.71
N THR A 227 -0.03 -12.16 -10.96
CA THR A 227 -0.70 -10.94 -11.42
C THR A 227 -0.28 -10.58 -12.82
N VAL A 228 -1.19 -9.93 -13.53
CA VAL A 228 -0.98 -9.40 -14.86
C VAL A 228 -1.60 -8.01 -14.91
N ALA A 229 -0.90 -7.07 -15.53
CA ALA A 229 -1.42 -5.73 -15.81
C ALA A 229 -0.95 -5.28 -17.20
N ILE A 230 -1.88 -4.79 -18.01
CA ILE A 230 -1.61 -4.31 -19.36
C ILE A 230 -2.40 -3.03 -19.63
N GLU A 231 -1.75 -2.08 -20.30
CA GLU A 231 -2.36 -0.86 -20.82
C GLU A 231 -1.97 -0.73 -22.31
N GLY A 232 -2.96 -0.72 -23.19
CA GLY A 232 -2.79 -0.55 -24.63
C GLY A 232 -2.47 0.90 -24.99
N GLN A 233 -1.66 1.11 -26.03
CA GLN A 233 -1.23 2.45 -26.44
C GLN A 233 -2.21 3.15 -27.41
N ARG A 234 -3.20 2.44 -27.96
CA ARG A 234 -4.12 2.97 -28.97
C ARG A 234 -5.50 3.22 -28.40
N SER A 235 -6.10 4.34 -28.79
CA SER A 235 -7.45 4.78 -28.43
C SER A 235 -8.59 3.91 -29.00
N SER A 236 -8.27 2.95 -29.87
CA SER A 236 -9.16 1.87 -30.30
C SER A 236 -8.35 0.61 -30.54
N GLY A 237 -8.56 -0.43 -29.74
CA GLY A 237 -7.84 -1.68 -29.88
C GLY A 237 -8.31 -2.73 -28.88
N ARG A 238 -8.47 -3.95 -29.37
CA ARG A 238 -8.68 -5.15 -28.55
C ARG A 238 -7.33 -5.59 -28.01
N LEU A 239 -7.27 -5.99 -26.74
CA LEU A 239 -6.10 -6.63 -26.15
C LEU A 239 -6.23 -8.15 -26.30
N GLU A 240 -5.21 -8.81 -26.82
CA GLU A 240 -5.09 -10.27 -26.84
C GLU A 240 -3.66 -10.66 -26.44
N PHE A 241 -3.51 -11.54 -25.45
CA PHE A 241 -2.21 -11.99 -24.96
C PHE A 241 -2.32 -13.34 -24.26
N ASN A 242 -1.21 -14.09 -24.23
CA ASN A 242 -1.12 -15.32 -23.45
C ASN A 242 -0.21 -15.14 -22.24
N VAL A 243 -0.50 -15.88 -21.18
CA VAL A 243 0.28 -15.89 -19.93
C VAL A 243 0.63 -17.33 -19.62
N ASP A 244 1.92 -17.66 -19.64
CA ASP A 244 2.42 -19.00 -19.38
C ASP A 244 2.83 -19.11 -17.91
N LEU A 245 1.91 -19.59 -17.08
CA LEU A 245 2.16 -19.80 -15.66
C LEU A 245 3.16 -20.94 -15.47
N PRO A 246 4.29 -20.72 -14.79
CA PRO A 246 5.27 -21.78 -14.61
C PRO A 246 4.98 -22.65 -13.38
N ALA A 247 5.70 -23.76 -13.22
CA ALA A 247 5.68 -24.51 -11.98
C ALA A 247 6.20 -23.65 -10.82
N LEU A 248 5.63 -23.78 -9.61
CA LEU A 248 6.14 -23.05 -8.44
C LEU A 248 7.60 -23.42 -8.15
N GLY A 249 8.40 -22.42 -7.74
CA GLY A 249 9.83 -22.59 -7.49
C GLY A 249 10.71 -22.64 -8.76
N SER A 250 10.11 -22.59 -9.96
CA SER A 250 10.85 -22.37 -11.20
C SER A 250 11.00 -20.88 -11.49
N THR A 251 12.11 -20.51 -12.12
CA THR A 251 12.58 -19.10 -12.22
C THR A 251 12.00 -18.33 -13.42
N GLY A 252 10.96 -18.82 -14.10
CA GLY A 252 10.58 -18.25 -15.40
C GLY A 252 9.08 -18.16 -15.60
N LEU A 253 8.53 -16.93 -15.63
CA LEU A 253 7.19 -16.64 -16.16
C LEU A 253 7.37 -16.17 -17.61
N ASP A 254 6.84 -16.90 -18.58
CA ASP A 254 6.85 -16.49 -19.99
C ASP A 254 5.49 -15.89 -20.39
N VAL A 255 5.52 -14.93 -21.30
CA VAL A 255 4.32 -14.25 -21.79
C VAL A 255 4.44 -14.12 -23.29
N GLN A 256 3.72 -14.97 -24.01
CA GLN A 256 3.67 -14.92 -25.46
C GLN A 256 2.55 -14.02 -25.96
N HIS A 257 2.94 -13.00 -26.71
CA HIS A 257 2.04 -12.00 -27.27
C HIS A 257 1.53 -12.39 -28.66
N ARG A 258 0.21 -12.31 -28.89
CA ARG A 258 -0.41 -12.56 -30.20
C ARG A 258 -1.08 -11.29 -30.71
N ARG A 259 -0.46 -10.70 -31.74
CA ARG A 259 -0.85 -9.52 -32.56
C ARG A 259 -2.20 -8.86 -32.21
N GLU A 260 -2.15 -7.76 -31.44
CA GLU A 260 -2.88 -6.49 -31.66
C GLU A 260 -2.58 -5.44 -30.56
N ALA A 261 -2.12 -5.85 -29.37
CA ALA A 261 -1.58 -4.91 -28.38
C ALA A 261 -0.15 -4.47 -28.76
N THR A 262 0.18 -3.19 -28.65
CA THR A 262 1.53 -2.67 -28.95
C THR A 262 2.47 -2.73 -27.74
N THR A 263 2.03 -3.28 -26.60
CA THR A 263 2.82 -3.32 -25.36
C THR A 263 2.70 -4.68 -24.68
N SER A 264 3.84 -5.19 -24.21
CA SER A 264 3.89 -6.42 -23.43
C SER A 264 3.19 -6.21 -22.08
N PRO A 265 2.37 -7.18 -21.60
CA PRO A 265 1.81 -7.10 -20.27
C PRO A 265 2.94 -7.14 -19.24
N HIS A 266 2.74 -6.40 -18.15
CA HIS A 266 3.54 -6.55 -16.95
C HIS A 266 2.99 -7.72 -16.15
N THR A 267 3.87 -8.51 -15.55
CA THR A 267 3.49 -9.66 -14.76
C THR A 267 4.33 -9.76 -13.49
N ASN A 268 3.75 -10.39 -12.47
CA ASN A 268 4.42 -10.72 -11.22
C ASN A 268 3.84 -12.02 -10.67
N HIS A 269 4.59 -12.75 -9.86
CA HIS A 269 4.12 -13.99 -9.26
C HIS A 269 4.87 -14.26 -7.97
N GLY A 270 4.30 -15.14 -7.14
CA GLY A 270 4.93 -15.61 -5.91
C GLY A 270 4.43 -17.00 -5.53
N PRO A 271 5.20 -17.75 -4.72
CA PRO A 271 6.46 -17.31 -4.11
C PRO A 271 7.67 -17.46 -5.06
N TRP A 272 8.58 -16.48 -5.06
CA TRP A 272 9.88 -16.50 -5.76
C TRP A 272 10.85 -17.47 -5.09
N ARG A 273 10.73 -17.66 -3.77
CA ARG A 273 11.47 -18.67 -3.01
C ARG A 273 10.49 -19.52 -2.21
N PRO A 274 10.43 -20.84 -2.44
CA PRO A 274 9.65 -21.74 -1.59
C PRO A 274 10.17 -21.66 -0.14
N GLN A 275 9.51 -20.89 0.72
CA GLN A 275 9.71 -20.99 2.16
C GLN A 275 9.00 -22.25 2.62
N MET A 276 9.78 -23.29 2.91
CA MET A 276 9.25 -24.50 3.53
C MET A 276 8.93 -24.19 4.99
N GLU A 277 7.74 -24.56 5.44
CA GLU A 277 7.45 -24.66 6.88
C GLU A 277 8.45 -25.66 7.47
N THR A 278 9.39 -25.18 8.30
CA THR A 278 10.20 -26.05 9.14
C THR A 278 9.25 -26.70 10.14
N GLU A 279 8.89 -27.95 9.90
CA GLU A 279 8.23 -28.78 10.88
C GLU A 279 9.16 -28.87 12.10
N ASP A 280 8.72 -28.33 13.23
CA ASP A 280 9.38 -28.57 14.52
C ASP A 280 9.56 -30.09 14.68
N GLU A 281 10.81 -30.53 14.80
CA GLU A 281 11.24 -31.93 14.91
C GLU A 281 10.68 -32.60 16.16
N GLU A 282 9.41 -33.03 16.17
CA GLU A 282 8.90 -34.07 17.07
C GLU A 282 7.45 -34.49 16.72
N SER A 283 7.19 -34.98 15.51
CA SER A 283 6.00 -35.80 15.31
C SER A 283 6.19 -36.93 14.29
N VAL A 284 5.78 -38.11 14.74
CA VAL A 284 6.07 -39.41 14.15
C VAL A 284 5.49 -39.54 12.75
N ALA A 285 6.35 -39.98 11.83
CA ALA A 285 6.10 -40.26 10.43
C ALA A 285 4.75 -40.95 10.18
N THR A 286 3.86 -40.23 9.50
CA THR A 286 2.80 -40.84 8.69
C THR A 286 2.97 -40.32 7.27
N LEU A 287 3.29 -41.23 6.34
CA LEU A 287 3.48 -40.96 4.92
C LEU A 287 2.22 -40.32 4.31
N SER A 288 2.19 -38.99 4.27
CA SER A 288 1.34 -38.22 3.38
C SER A 288 2.24 -37.67 2.28
N THR A 289 1.90 -37.94 1.02
CA THR A 289 2.47 -37.37 -0.21
C THR A 289 2.19 -35.86 -0.33
N ALA A 290 2.45 -35.11 0.73
CA ALA A 290 2.21 -33.68 0.83
C ALA A 290 3.40 -32.92 0.25
N ASN A 291 3.11 -32.06 -0.73
CA ASN A 291 4.01 -31.01 -1.19
C ASN A 291 4.63 -30.28 0.02
N PRO A 292 5.90 -29.86 -0.03
CA PRO A 292 6.51 -29.08 1.06
C PRO A 292 5.60 -27.88 1.37
N GLY A 293 5.20 -27.76 2.64
CA GLY A 293 4.20 -26.80 3.12
C GLY A 293 4.63 -25.36 2.81
N LEU A 294 4.04 -24.76 1.77
CA LEU A 294 4.22 -23.35 1.47
C LEU A 294 3.43 -22.53 2.48
N LYS A 295 4.11 -21.63 3.19
CA LYS A 295 3.49 -20.71 4.14
C LYS A 295 2.47 -19.80 3.45
N GLN A 296 1.30 -19.62 4.06
CA GLN A 296 0.25 -18.71 3.59
C GLN A 296 0.53 -17.26 4.00
N ASN A 297 1.65 -16.70 3.53
CA ASN A 297 2.11 -15.35 3.89
C ASN A 297 2.03 -14.32 2.74
N GLN A 298 1.56 -14.72 1.56
CA GLN A 298 1.52 -13.84 0.39
C GLN A 298 0.29 -12.92 0.44
N THR A 299 0.47 -11.64 0.75
CA THR A 299 -0.63 -10.69 0.97
C THR A 299 -1.09 -10.06 -0.33
N VAL A 300 -2.17 -10.61 -0.91
CA VAL A 300 -2.71 -10.15 -2.21
C VAL A 300 -3.70 -9.00 -2.09
N PHE A 301 -4.35 -8.84 -0.93
CA PHE A 301 -5.23 -7.70 -0.64
C PHE A 301 -5.06 -7.21 0.80
N ILE A 302 -5.23 -5.90 1.01
CA ILE A 302 -5.22 -5.24 2.32
C ILE A 302 -6.55 -4.53 2.53
N ARG A 303 -7.14 -4.68 3.73
CA ARG A 303 -8.22 -3.80 4.20
C ARG A 303 -7.64 -2.71 5.09
N ARG A 304 -7.93 -1.45 4.75
CA ARG A 304 -7.31 -0.28 5.34
C ARG A 304 -8.30 0.79 5.78
N ILE A 305 -7.86 1.56 6.77
CA ILE A 305 -8.47 2.82 7.19
C ILE A 305 -7.51 3.93 6.79
N MET A 306 -8.04 4.99 6.20
CA MET A 306 -7.31 6.21 5.89
C MET A 306 -7.95 7.39 6.60
N ALA A 307 -7.12 8.39 6.91
CA ALA A 307 -7.60 9.65 7.43
C ALA A 307 -6.93 10.82 6.72
N SER A 308 -7.60 11.96 6.69
CA SER A 308 -7.02 13.21 6.20
C SER A 308 -7.47 14.40 7.03
N GLU A 309 -6.66 15.44 7.03
CA GLU A 309 -6.94 16.69 7.74
C GLU A 309 -7.52 17.71 6.76
N MET A 310 -8.30 18.66 7.27
CA MET A 310 -8.81 19.78 6.48
C MET A 310 -7.67 20.61 5.83
N SER A 311 -6.52 20.71 6.51
CA SER A 311 -5.30 21.33 5.99
C SER A 311 -4.79 20.66 4.70
N ALA A 312 -5.08 19.37 4.52
CA ALA A 312 -4.71 18.59 3.34
C ALA A 312 -5.78 18.63 2.23
N LEU A 313 -6.91 19.32 2.46
CA LEU A 313 -8.01 19.40 1.50
C LEU A 313 -7.56 19.95 0.15
N GLU A 314 -6.70 20.96 0.12
CA GLU A 314 -6.21 21.52 -1.16
C GLU A 314 -5.35 20.53 -1.94
N ARG A 315 -4.63 19.63 -1.26
CA ARG A 315 -3.88 18.56 -1.94
C ARG A 315 -4.83 17.51 -2.53
N LEU A 316 -5.85 17.11 -1.76
CA LEU A 316 -6.90 16.22 -2.25
C LEU A 316 -7.63 16.85 -3.44
N ARG A 317 -7.99 18.14 -3.35
CA ARG A 317 -8.56 18.91 -4.47
C ARG A 317 -7.65 18.94 -5.66
N LEU A 318 -6.35 19.12 -5.47
CA LEU A 318 -5.40 19.15 -6.57
C LEU A 318 -5.31 17.78 -7.24
N ALA A 319 -5.20 16.70 -6.46
CA ALA A 319 -5.19 15.33 -6.96
C ALA A 319 -6.45 15.03 -7.78
N VAL A 320 -7.63 15.40 -7.27
CA VAL A 320 -8.91 15.18 -7.95
C VAL A 320 -9.14 16.16 -9.11
N ARG A 321 -8.78 17.44 -9.01
CA ARG A 321 -8.97 18.43 -10.09
C ARG A 321 -8.06 18.14 -11.29
N TYR A 322 -6.85 17.62 -11.06
CA TYR A 322 -5.96 17.21 -12.15
C TYR A 322 -6.60 16.13 -13.03
N ARG A 323 -7.49 15.30 -12.45
CA ARG A 323 -8.32 14.30 -13.15
C ARG A 323 -9.39 14.93 -14.05
N PHE A 324 -10.15 15.89 -13.54
CA PHE A 324 -11.33 16.43 -14.24
C PHE A 324 -11.04 17.61 -15.16
N GLY A 325 -9.96 18.35 -14.91
CA GLY A 325 -9.56 19.52 -15.72
C GLY A 325 -9.12 19.22 -17.15
N GLY A 326 -9.00 17.93 -17.52
CA GLY A 326 -8.70 17.48 -18.88
C GLY A 326 -9.92 17.26 -19.78
N ARG A 327 -11.14 17.22 -19.22
CA ARG A 327 -12.36 16.88 -19.98
C ARG A 327 -13.18 18.08 -20.48
N SER A 328 -12.90 19.30 -20.03
CA SER A 328 -13.63 20.48 -20.49
C SER A 328 -13.00 21.06 -21.75
N GLY A 329 -13.45 20.57 -22.91
CA GLY A 329 -13.19 21.24 -24.19
C GLY A 329 -13.96 22.55 -24.29
N SER A 330 -13.28 23.69 -24.15
CA SER A 330 -13.46 24.89 -24.97
C SER A 330 -12.45 25.96 -24.54
N GLY A 331 -11.79 26.59 -25.51
CA GLY A 331 -10.54 27.32 -25.36
C GLY A 331 -10.56 28.53 -24.41
N GLY A 332 -9.41 28.75 -23.79
CA GLY A 332 -9.15 29.90 -22.92
C GLY A 332 -7.82 29.73 -22.19
N VAL A 333 -6.74 30.21 -22.82
CA VAL A 333 -5.40 30.52 -22.29
C VAL A 333 -4.98 29.78 -21.00
N ARG A 334 -4.17 28.74 -21.16
CA ARG A 334 -3.50 28.03 -20.05
C ARG A 334 -2.10 28.61 -19.78
N ARG A 335 -1.86 29.05 -18.54
CA ARG A 335 -0.64 28.91 -17.69
C ARG A 335 -0.86 29.71 -16.38
N PRO A 336 -0.28 29.36 -15.19
CA PRO A 336 0.52 28.20 -14.77
C PRO A 336 0.03 27.62 -13.41
N LEU A 337 -0.81 26.58 -13.40
CA LEU A 337 -1.25 25.93 -12.15
C LEU A 337 -0.18 24.98 -11.56
N TYR A 338 0.74 24.50 -12.40
CA TYR A 338 1.84 23.64 -12.01
C TYR A 338 2.87 24.36 -11.13
N GLU A 339 3.19 25.62 -11.42
CA GLU A 339 4.12 26.41 -10.60
C GLU A 339 3.53 26.73 -9.22
N ARG A 340 2.22 26.97 -9.13
CA ARG A 340 1.55 27.27 -7.85
C ARG A 340 1.46 26.04 -6.93
N ALA A 341 1.23 24.86 -7.51
CA ALA A 341 1.27 23.59 -6.77
C ALA A 341 2.70 23.25 -6.30
N ARG A 342 3.71 23.47 -7.13
CA ARG A 342 5.12 23.27 -6.77
C ARG A 342 5.59 24.26 -5.70
N ASP A 343 5.13 25.52 -5.75
CA ASP A 343 5.42 26.54 -4.74
C ASP A 343 4.75 26.23 -3.39
N MET A 344 3.54 25.65 -3.41
CA MET A 344 2.84 25.20 -2.19
C MET A 344 3.53 24.00 -1.54
N VAL A 345 4.01 23.02 -2.31
CA VAL A 345 4.77 21.87 -1.79
C VAL A 345 6.09 22.34 -1.16
N ARG A 346 6.78 23.32 -1.76
CA ARG A 346 7.99 23.92 -1.19
C ARG A 346 7.74 24.71 0.10
N ARG A 347 6.58 25.38 0.23
CA ARG A 347 6.22 26.15 1.44
C ARG A 347 5.77 25.29 2.61
N LEU A 348 5.32 24.06 2.37
CA LEU A 348 4.80 23.16 3.40
C LEU A 348 5.83 22.13 3.89
N GLY A 349 7.08 22.21 3.44
CA GLY A 349 8.11 21.20 3.68
C GLY A 349 9.48 21.75 4.04
N HIS A 350 9.59 22.65 5.04
CA HIS A 350 10.82 22.83 5.82
C HIS A 350 10.46 23.35 7.23
N PRO A 351 10.80 22.63 8.32
CA PRO A 351 10.83 23.25 9.63
C PRO A 351 12.01 24.21 9.67
N THR A 352 11.74 25.51 9.62
CA THR A 352 12.75 26.52 9.98
C THR A 352 13.06 26.34 11.46
N ILE A 353 14.22 25.74 11.76
CA ILE A 353 14.81 25.79 13.10
C ILE A 353 15.19 27.24 13.34
N GLN A 354 14.36 27.98 14.07
CA GLN A 354 14.75 29.25 14.67
C GLN A 354 15.61 28.95 15.90
N GLY A 355 16.93 28.91 15.71
CA GLY A 355 17.91 29.03 16.77
C GLY A 355 18.03 30.49 17.18
N GLY A 356 17.78 30.76 18.46
CA GLY A 356 17.85 32.09 19.06
C GLY A 356 19.26 32.66 19.16
N ASP A 357 19.28 33.99 19.22
CA ASP A 357 20.43 34.87 19.39
C ASP A 357 21.28 34.55 20.62
N VAL A 358 22.60 34.46 20.43
CA VAL A 358 23.58 34.90 21.43
C VAL A 358 24.67 35.69 20.70
N ALA A 359 24.72 36.99 20.99
CA ALA A 359 25.78 37.90 20.55
C ALA A 359 26.92 37.94 21.57
N SER A 360 28.16 37.77 21.11
CA SER A 360 29.36 38.46 21.62
C SER A 360 30.52 38.15 20.66
N SER A 361 31.02 39.11 19.89
CA SER A 361 32.02 40.13 20.28
C SER A 361 33.46 39.67 20.07
N ARG A 362 34.08 40.26 19.03
CA ARG A 362 35.44 40.83 18.97
C ARG A 362 36.70 39.95 18.92
N ASP A 363 37.42 40.23 17.83
CA ASP A 363 38.81 40.71 17.73
C ASP A 363 39.98 39.73 17.48
N HIS A 364 40.90 40.26 16.67
CA HIS A 364 42.31 39.90 16.42
C HIS A 364 42.60 38.63 15.58
N GLU A 365 43.58 38.58 14.68
CA GLU A 365 44.50 39.58 14.13
C GLU A 365 45.15 39.02 12.85
N LYS A 366 45.65 39.92 12.00
CA LYS A 366 46.59 39.62 10.91
C LYS A 366 47.91 39.10 11.49
N HIS A 367 48.49 38.04 10.90
CA HIS A 367 49.94 37.94 10.72
C HIS A 367 50.34 36.93 9.62
N SER A 368 50.91 37.45 8.53
CA SER A 368 52.05 36.92 7.77
C SER A 368 53.24 37.85 8.09
N PRO A 369 54.54 37.52 7.90
CA PRO A 369 55.10 36.77 6.75
C PRO A 369 56.37 35.91 7.01
N ALA A 370 56.87 35.27 5.93
CA ALA A 370 58.28 34.95 5.61
C ALA A 370 59.00 33.93 6.54
N ASP A 371 59.91 33.04 6.15
CA ASP A 371 60.69 32.84 4.93
C ASP A 371 61.51 31.53 5.06
N SER A 372 61.87 30.93 3.91
CA SER A 372 63.14 30.23 3.62
C SER A 372 63.41 28.72 3.86
N GLU A 373 64.08 28.18 2.81
CA GLU A 373 65.04 27.06 2.69
C GLU A 373 64.51 25.62 2.50
N ILE A 374 64.53 25.09 1.27
CA ILE A 374 65.63 24.39 0.54
C ILE A 374 65.87 22.96 1.05
N GLY A 375 65.59 21.98 0.18
CA GLY A 375 65.95 20.57 0.38
C GLY A 375 65.43 19.66 -0.75
N SER A 376 66.26 19.51 -1.78
CA SER A 376 66.11 18.59 -2.92
C SER A 376 66.14 17.11 -2.52
N THR A 377 65.38 16.23 -3.20
CA THR A 377 65.92 15.06 -3.93
C THR A 377 64.84 14.31 -4.71
N ASP A 378 65.27 13.84 -5.89
CA ASP A 378 64.55 13.15 -6.97
C ASP A 378 63.89 11.80 -6.58
N ALA A 379 62.82 11.44 -7.29
CA ALA A 379 62.80 10.31 -8.24
C ALA A 379 61.38 9.88 -8.63
N ASP A 380 61.10 9.97 -9.94
CA ASP A 380 60.33 9.07 -10.80
C ASP A 380 59.13 8.27 -10.23
N ARG A 381 57.94 8.49 -10.82
CA ARG A 381 57.28 7.49 -11.70
C ARG A 381 55.93 7.95 -12.27
N HIS A 382 55.89 8.03 -13.59
CA HIS A 382 54.84 7.58 -14.51
C HIS A 382 53.36 7.59 -14.08
N SER A 383 52.59 8.42 -14.81
CA SER A 383 51.58 7.99 -15.79
C SER A 383 50.08 8.31 -15.53
N HIS A 384 49.46 8.72 -16.66
CA HIS A 384 48.05 8.77 -17.01
C HIS A 384 47.17 9.92 -16.51
N SER A 385 47.31 11.02 -17.25
CA SER A 385 46.21 11.87 -17.69
C SER A 385 45.09 11.04 -18.33
N SER A 386 43.85 11.21 -17.87
CA SER A 386 42.66 11.15 -18.72
C SER A 386 41.58 12.03 -18.12
N SER A 387 41.06 12.90 -18.98
CA SER A 387 40.24 14.06 -18.69
C SER A 387 38.83 13.69 -18.27
N ALA A 388 38.37 14.27 -17.16
CA ALA A 388 36.97 14.38 -16.83
C ALA A 388 36.33 15.44 -17.75
N THR A 389 35.55 14.99 -18.73
CA THR A 389 34.60 15.86 -19.42
C THR A 389 33.29 15.86 -18.63
N ALA A 390 33.04 16.97 -17.95
CA ALA A 390 31.78 17.26 -17.30
C ALA A 390 30.70 17.46 -18.38
N SER A 391 29.90 16.44 -18.63
CA SER A 391 28.66 16.55 -19.38
C SER A 391 27.61 17.25 -18.51
N ARG A 392 27.33 18.49 -18.88
CA ARG A 392 26.21 19.30 -18.40
C ARG A 392 24.91 18.49 -18.49
N SER A 393 24.25 18.33 -17.35
CA SER A 393 22.92 17.75 -17.21
C SER A 393 21.93 18.46 -18.15
N SER A 394 21.46 17.76 -19.17
CA SER A 394 20.29 18.15 -19.95
C SER A 394 19.08 18.13 -19.02
N ASP A 395 18.45 19.29 -18.91
CA ASP A 395 17.19 19.51 -18.23
C ASP A 395 16.09 18.76 -18.99
N ASP A 396 15.96 17.46 -18.71
CA ASP A 396 14.89 16.60 -19.20
C ASP A 396 13.58 17.00 -18.52
N SER A 397 12.98 18.09 -19.00
CA SER A 397 11.60 18.43 -18.71
C SER A 397 10.70 17.37 -19.35
N TYR A 398 10.39 16.33 -18.57
CA TYR A 398 9.41 15.32 -18.94
C TYR A 398 8.09 16.03 -19.30
N ASN A 399 7.77 16.05 -20.59
CA ASN A 399 6.44 16.40 -21.08
C ASN A 399 5.49 15.31 -20.59
N ILE A 400 4.97 15.48 -19.37
CA ILE A 400 3.90 14.66 -18.82
C ILE A 400 2.68 14.95 -19.70
N SER A 401 2.46 14.09 -20.70
CA SER A 401 1.17 14.00 -21.39
C SER A 401 0.08 13.95 -20.31
N PRO A 402 -1.07 14.60 -20.49
CA PRO A 402 -2.17 14.60 -19.51
C PRO A 402 -2.71 13.18 -19.33
N GLY A 403 -1.97 12.39 -18.58
CA GLY A 403 -2.23 11.01 -18.25
C GLY A 403 -3.36 10.98 -17.26
N HIS A 404 -4.24 10.00 -17.43
CA HIS A 404 -5.28 9.73 -16.44
C HIS A 404 -4.60 9.24 -15.16
N HIS A 405 -4.37 10.14 -14.21
CA HIS A 405 -3.93 9.77 -12.88
C HIS A 405 -5.03 8.95 -12.20
N TYR A 406 -4.64 7.80 -11.66
CA TYR A 406 -5.49 7.03 -10.77
C TYR A 406 -5.58 7.78 -9.43
N VAL A 407 -6.78 7.85 -8.87
CA VAL A 407 -7.02 8.41 -7.54
C VAL A 407 -7.63 7.30 -6.72
N ASP A 408 -7.06 7.08 -5.55
CA ASP A 408 -7.56 6.11 -4.59
C ASP A 408 -9.00 6.48 -4.17
N PRO A 409 -9.99 5.57 -4.26
CA PRO A 409 -11.35 5.79 -3.80
C PRO A 409 -11.47 6.30 -2.38
N LEU A 410 -10.58 5.90 -1.47
CA LEU A 410 -10.57 6.44 -0.12
C LEU A 410 -10.14 7.90 -0.09
N GLU A 411 -9.24 8.34 -0.98
CA GLU A 411 -8.90 9.77 -1.11
C GLU A 411 -10.08 10.59 -1.65
N GLU A 412 -10.82 10.07 -2.64
CA GLU A 412 -12.03 10.73 -3.14
C GLU A 412 -13.12 10.81 -2.08
N LEU A 413 -13.27 9.75 -1.27
CA LEU A 413 -14.24 9.71 -0.18
C LEU A 413 -13.84 10.63 0.97
N LEU A 414 -12.55 10.71 1.32
CA LEU A 414 -12.05 11.69 2.29
C LEU A 414 -12.31 13.11 1.83
N LEU A 415 -12.09 13.40 0.54
CA LEU A 415 -12.40 14.70 -0.03
C LEU A 415 -13.89 15.02 0.13
N TYR A 416 -14.77 14.09 -0.24
CA TYR A 416 -16.21 14.27 -0.09
C TYR A 416 -16.63 14.56 1.36
N VAL A 417 -16.14 13.77 2.31
CA VAL A 417 -16.47 13.92 3.73
C VAL A 417 -16.01 15.28 4.24
N LEU A 418 -14.78 15.69 3.95
CA LEU A 418 -14.24 17.00 4.36
C LEU A 418 -14.97 18.18 3.70
N GLU A 419 -15.39 18.05 2.44
CA GLU A 419 -16.14 19.13 1.76
C GLU A 419 -17.57 19.29 2.29
N THR A 420 -18.19 18.19 2.71
CA THR A 420 -19.52 18.18 3.30
C THR A 420 -19.48 18.70 4.74
N GLU A 421 -18.55 18.19 5.54
CA GLU A 421 -18.38 18.53 6.96
C GLU A 421 -17.40 19.69 7.16
N ARG A 422 -17.81 20.92 6.81
CA ARG A 422 -16.93 22.10 6.86
C ARG A 422 -16.35 22.44 8.24
N LYS A 423 -16.96 21.93 9.32
CA LYS A 423 -16.48 22.13 10.70
C LYS A 423 -15.47 21.08 11.13
N ALA A 424 -15.30 20.01 10.35
CA ALA A 424 -14.38 18.94 10.68
C ALA A 424 -12.93 19.42 10.56
N VAL A 425 -12.11 19.00 11.51
CA VAL A 425 -10.66 19.16 11.51
C VAL A 425 -10.00 18.04 10.69
N SER A 426 -10.61 16.85 10.71
CA SER A 426 -10.16 15.68 9.94
C SER A 426 -11.32 14.78 9.55
N ALA A 427 -11.08 13.85 8.64
CA ALA A 427 -12.02 12.82 8.21
C ALA A 427 -11.35 11.44 8.25
N VAL A 428 -12.14 10.40 8.47
CA VAL A 428 -11.70 9.00 8.49
C VAL A 428 -12.65 8.16 7.63
N VAL A 429 -12.08 7.30 6.77
CA VAL A 429 -12.82 6.38 5.88
C VAL A 429 -12.11 5.02 5.81
N SER A 430 -12.79 3.98 5.36
CA SER A 430 -12.22 2.65 5.16
C SER A 430 -12.70 1.97 3.88
N ASP A 431 -12.03 0.88 3.50
CA ASP A 431 -12.52 0.04 2.39
C ASP A 431 -13.92 -0.53 2.66
N ASP A 432 -14.30 -0.77 3.92
CA ASP A 432 -15.64 -1.25 4.26
C ASP A 432 -16.71 -0.17 3.96
N ASP A 433 -16.36 1.12 4.03
CA ASP A 433 -17.25 2.21 3.63
C ASP A 433 -17.46 2.21 2.11
N VAL A 434 -16.40 2.05 1.32
CA VAL A 434 -16.47 1.91 -0.15
C VAL A 434 -17.28 0.67 -0.54
N SER A 435 -17.05 -0.44 0.16
CA SER A 435 -17.76 -1.71 -0.04
C SER A 435 -19.28 -1.54 0.15
N LYS A 436 -19.68 -0.88 1.24
CA LYS A 436 -21.09 -0.61 1.56
C LYS A 436 -21.73 0.30 0.51
N LEU A 437 -21.07 1.39 0.13
CA LEU A 437 -21.57 2.30 -0.91
C LEU A 437 -21.74 1.58 -2.26
N THR A 438 -20.76 0.78 -2.66
CA THR A 438 -20.82 0.02 -3.92
C THR A 438 -21.98 -0.98 -3.93
N LYS A 439 -22.26 -1.63 -2.79
CA LYS A 439 -23.42 -2.54 -2.65
C LYS A 439 -24.75 -1.79 -2.76
N ILE A 440 -24.88 -0.64 -2.12
CA ILE A 440 -26.07 0.23 -2.23
C ILE A 440 -26.27 0.64 -3.70
N TYR A 441 -25.20 1.05 -4.37
CA TYR A 441 -25.22 1.45 -5.77
C TYR A 441 -25.68 0.35 -6.71
N LYS A 442 -25.08 -0.84 -6.61
CA LYS A 442 -25.45 -2.02 -7.42
C LYS A 442 -26.93 -2.36 -7.25
N SER A 443 -27.42 -2.29 -6.02
CA SER A 443 -28.82 -2.59 -5.69
C SER A 443 -29.79 -1.59 -6.35
N SER A 444 -29.37 -0.36 -6.60
CA SER A 444 -30.18 0.67 -7.27
C SER A 444 -29.97 0.78 -8.79
N HIS A 445 -28.93 0.15 -9.34
CA HIS A 445 -28.52 0.28 -10.75
C HIS A 445 -28.42 -1.05 -11.50
N ASP A 446 -29.32 -2.00 -11.25
CA ASP A 446 -29.37 -3.29 -11.96
C ASP A 446 -28.02 -4.04 -11.94
N ASN A 447 -27.39 -4.08 -10.76
CA ASN A 447 -26.06 -4.66 -10.53
C ASN A 447 -24.90 -4.03 -11.33
N ARG A 448 -25.11 -2.88 -11.97
CA ARG A 448 -24.04 -2.12 -12.62
C ARG A 448 -23.04 -1.61 -11.59
N LEU A 449 -21.76 -1.71 -11.93
CA LEU A 449 -20.68 -1.06 -11.18
C LEU A 449 -20.61 0.44 -11.50
N PRO A 450 -20.32 1.30 -10.49
CA PRO A 450 -19.96 2.69 -10.78
C PRO A 450 -18.66 2.72 -11.60
N ALA A 451 -18.52 3.69 -12.49
CA ALA A 451 -17.30 3.90 -13.25
C ALA A 451 -16.12 4.32 -12.35
N ASP A 452 -16.42 5.06 -11.28
CA ASP A 452 -15.47 5.49 -10.26
C ASP A 452 -16.18 5.96 -8.97
N MET A 453 -15.38 6.31 -7.96
CA MET A 453 -15.87 6.80 -6.67
C MET A 453 -16.61 8.15 -6.80
N THR A 454 -16.24 9.00 -7.75
CA THR A 454 -16.92 10.29 -7.99
C THR A 454 -18.36 10.09 -8.45
N GLU A 455 -18.63 9.15 -9.36
CA GLU A 455 -20.00 8.76 -9.75
C GLU A 455 -20.76 8.22 -8.53
N LEU A 456 -20.13 7.31 -7.79
CA LEU A 456 -20.73 6.68 -6.60
C LEU A 456 -21.19 7.72 -5.57
N VAL A 457 -20.30 8.64 -5.20
CA VAL A 457 -20.59 9.71 -4.23
C VAL A 457 -21.61 10.71 -4.76
N LYS A 458 -21.53 11.08 -6.05
CA LYS A 458 -22.44 12.05 -6.66
C LYS A 458 -23.88 11.55 -6.71
N GLU A 459 -24.06 10.26 -7.00
CA GLU A 459 -25.38 9.62 -7.11
C GLU A 459 -25.95 9.25 -5.75
N LEU A 460 -25.15 8.69 -4.83
CA LEU A 460 -25.65 8.27 -3.52
C LEU A 460 -25.75 9.41 -2.49
N ARG A 461 -24.87 10.41 -2.58
CA ARG A 461 -24.75 11.52 -1.59
C ARG A 461 -24.81 11.04 -0.14
N PRO A 462 -23.91 10.14 0.27
CA PRO A 462 -24.04 9.48 1.57
C PRO A 462 -23.95 10.47 2.72
N GLU A 463 -24.75 10.26 3.75
CA GLU A 463 -24.78 11.16 4.91
C GLU A 463 -23.43 11.17 5.65
N THR A 464 -23.03 12.34 6.12
CA THR A 464 -21.81 12.56 6.91
C THR A 464 -22.17 13.12 8.27
N THR A 465 -21.27 12.92 9.25
CA THR A 465 -21.37 13.58 10.55
C THR A 465 -19.98 13.85 11.09
N THR A 466 -19.89 14.83 11.99
CA THR A 466 -18.68 15.21 12.70
C THR A 466 -18.90 14.98 14.20
N ASP A 467 -17.98 14.27 14.85
CA ASP A 467 -18.04 14.07 16.30
C ASP A 467 -17.52 15.28 17.10
N GLU A 468 -17.57 15.16 18.43
CA GLU A 468 -17.11 16.18 19.38
C GLU A 468 -15.61 16.50 19.25
N ASP A 469 -14.80 15.60 18.68
CA ASP A 469 -13.37 15.81 18.44
C ASP A 469 -13.12 16.55 17.11
N GLY A 470 -14.17 16.91 16.38
CA GLY A 470 -14.06 17.52 15.05
C GLY A 470 -13.67 16.51 13.98
N ILE A 471 -14.01 15.22 14.15
CA ILE A 471 -13.62 14.17 13.21
C ILE A 471 -14.85 13.70 12.44
N ALA A 472 -14.79 13.85 11.13
CA ALA A 472 -15.87 13.52 10.22
C ALA A 472 -15.78 12.08 9.69
N TYR A 473 -16.94 11.47 9.50
CA TYR A 473 -17.08 10.12 8.95
C TYR A 473 -18.46 9.97 8.29
N LEU A 474 -18.63 8.88 7.54
CA LEU A 474 -19.91 8.53 6.93
C LEU A 474 -20.87 7.96 7.98
N CYS A 475 -22.12 8.44 7.97
CA CYS A 475 -23.20 7.93 8.82
C CYS A 475 -23.69 6.56 8.35
N GLY A 476 -24.29 5.81 9.28
CA GLY A 476 -24.76 4.44 9.10
C GLY A 476 -25.29 4.16 7.70
N LEU A 477 -24.48 3.45 6.91
CA LEU A 477 -24.79 3.01 5.54
C LEU A 477 -25.74 1.81 5.61
N ASP A 478 -26.94 2.03 6.15
CA ASP A 478 -27.98 1.01 6.21
C ASP A 478 -28.88 1.11 4.98
N GLN A 479 -29.35 -0.03 4.47
CA GLN A 479 -30.09 -0.11 3.19
C GLN A 479 -31.39 0.71 3.21
N SER A 480 -31.93 0.98 4.40
CA SER A 480 -33.13 1.81 4.57
C SER A 480 -32.94 3.29 4.23
N GLN A 481 -31.69 3.76 4.10
CA GLN A 481 -31.39 5.16 3.79
C GLN A 481 -31.46 5.51 2.30
N VAL A 482 -31.71 4.55 1.40
CA VAL A 482 -32.02 4.84 -0.01
C VAL A 482 -33.43 5.45 -0.08
N ARG A 483 -33.56 6.70 0.37
CA ARG A 483 -34.79 7.47 0.29
C ARG A 483 -35.13 7.66 -1.18
N GLY A 484 -36.33 7.20 -1.53
CA GLY A 484 -36.88 7.31 -2.87
C GLY A 484 -36.75 8.72 -3.42
N HIS A 485 -36.02 8.83 -4.54
CA HIS A 485 -36.35 9.87 -5.50
C HIS A 485 -37.76 9.56 -6.03
N PRO A 486 -38.73 10.49 -5.90
CA PRO A 486 -39.96 10.37 -6.66
C PRO A 486 -39.56 10.43 -8.14
N ARG A 487 -39.97 9.40 -8.90
CA ARG A 487 -39.80 9.33 -10.36
C ARG A 487 -40.51 10.47 -11.06
#